data_AF-A0A7J4KLF3-F1
#
_entry.id   AF-A0A7J4KLF3-F1
#
_cell.length_a   1.000
_cell.length_b   1.000
_cell.length_c   1.000
_cell.angle_alpha   90.00
_cell.angle_beta   90.00
_cell.angle_gamma   90.00
#
_symmetry.space_group_name_H-M   'P 1'
#
loop_
_entity.id
_entity.type
_entity.pdbx_description
1 polymer ?
#
loop_
_entity_poly.entity_id
_entity_poly.type
_entity_poly.pdbx_seq_one_letter_code
_entity_poly.pdbx_strand_id
1 'polypeptide(L)'
;MKKGLVWILVGLVILILPAALLSGYQTIGPNYQWNYEVHSHILNAYYANSPELMISELNSCEEGMRNLGLTAELYGAWLPWEQTPDIRMDYQYNHIDAIINRTKAVIEWRNQTYTKNGTAPETLGDVYNEKMDNLRGFLVEDGWSDWISYRAFFVHGYLWLVIWNDIVSWGVYLVGFIILLVGLVSLKKGFSGFRKKGSP
;
A
#
# COMPACT_ATOMS: atom_id res chain seq x y z
N MET A 1 -40.60 -25.07 -2.11
CA MET A 1 -39.47 -24.49 -2.87
C MET A 1 -38.83 -25.55 -3.75
N LYS A 2 -38.70 -25.31 -5.06
CA LYS A 2 -38.03 -26.26 -5.97
C LYS A 2 -36.55 -26.35 -5.58
N LYS A 3 -36.04 -27.55 -5.28
CA LYS A 3 -34.65 -27.80 -4.81
C LYS A 3 -33.57 -27.05 -5.61
N GLY A 4 -33.78 -26.81 -6.90
CA GLY A 4 -32.84 -26.03 -7.73
C GLY A 4 -32.75 -24.53 -7.39
N LEU A 5 -33.77 -23.91 -6.80
CA LEU A 5 -33.69 -22.52 -6.32
C LEU A 5 -32.73 -22.41 -5.12
N VAL A 6 -32.74 -23.41 -4.23
CA VAL A 6 -31.82 -23.47 -3.08
C VAL A 6 -30.37 -23.57 -3.55
N TRP A 7 -30.10 -24.42 -4.54
CA TRP A 7 -28.76 -24.54 -5.13
C TRP A 7 -28.30 -23.25 -5.82
N ILE A 8 -29.20 -22.51 -6.47
CA ILE A 8 -28.86 -21.20 -7.06
C ILE A 8 -28.48 -20.20 -5.96
N LEU A 9 -29.29 -20.11 -4.89
CA LEU A 9 -29.00 -19.20 -3.78
C LEU A 9 -27.68 -19.55 -3.07
N VAL A 10 -27.43 -20.84 -2.83
CA VAL A 10 -26.16 -21.31 -2.25
C VAL A 10 -24.98 -20.99 -3.17
N GLY A 11 -25.12 -21.21 -4.48
CA GLY A 11 -24.09 -20.85 -5.46
C GLY A 11 -23.78 -19.35 -5.47
N LEU A 12 -24.81 -18.50 -5.43
CA LEU A 12 -24.63 -17.04 -5.37
C LEU A 12 -23.93 -16.59 -4.08
N VAL A 13 -24.31 -17.17 -2.93
CA VAL A 13 -23.66 -16.89 -1.63
C VAL A 13 -22.17 -17.27 -1.68
N ILE A 14 -21.85 -18.45 -2.21
CA ILE A 14 -20.46 -18.92 -2.34
C ILE A 14 -19.65 -18.06 -3.32
N LEU A 15 -20.29 -17.44 -4.32
CA LEU A 15 -19.59 -16.55 -5.25
C LEU A 15 -19.37 -15.14 -4.69
N ILE A 16 -20.36 -14.57 -4.00
CA ILE A 16 -20.35 -13.15 -3.61
C ILE A 16 -19.57 -12.91 -2.30
N LEU A 17 -19.81 -13.73 -1.27
CA LEU A 17 -19.25 -13.50 0.07
C LEU A 17 -17.72 -13.62 0.12
N PRO A 18 -17.12 -14.70 -0.42
CA PRO A 18 -15.67 -14.83 -0.47
C PRO A 18 -15.01 -13.72 -1.30
N ALA A 19 -15.60 -13.34 -2.44
CA ALA A 19 -15.10 -12.25 -3.27
C ALA A 19 -15.01 -10.92 -2.50
N ALA A 20 -16.06 -10.57 -1.75
CA ALA A 20 -16.11 -9.35 -0.96
C ALA A 20 -15.10 -9.36 0.20
N LEU A 21 -14.95 -10.49 0.90
CA LEU A 21 -14.05 -10.62 2.05
C LEU A 21 -12.58 -10.61 1.63
N LEU A 22 -12.24 -11.33 0.56
CA LEU A 22 -10.87 -11.46 0.08
C LEU A 22 -10.36 -10.17 -0.55
N SER A 23 -11.18 -9.51 -1.38
CA SER A 23 -10.84 -8.21 -1.97
C SER A 23 -10.68 -7.11 -0.91
N GLY A 24 -11.55 -7.09 0.10
CA GLY A 24 -11.46 -6.14 1.22
C GLY A 24 -10.17 -6.30 2.03
N TYR A 25 -9.79 -7.55 2.37
CA TYR A 25 -8.56 -7.82 3.12
C TYR A 25 -7.29 -7.41 2.35
N GLN A 26 -7.20 -7.77 1.07
CA GLN A 26 -6.03 -7.45 0.22
C GLN A 26 -5.84 -5.94 0.03
N THR A 27 -6.94 -5.19 -0.12
CA THR A 27 -6.86 -3.76 -0.41
C THR A 27 -6.55 -2.94 0.85
N ILE A 28 -7.01 -3.40 2.01
CA ILE A 28 -7.00 -2.60 3.24
C ILE A 28 -5.85 -2.99 4.16
N GLY A 29 -5.61 -4.28 4.43
CA GLY A 29 -4.71 -4.72 5.50
C GLY A 29 -3.23 -4.33 5.26
N PRO A 30 -2.59 -4.86 4.22
CA PRO A 30 -1.18 -4.56 3.95
C PRO A 30 -0.93 -3.08 3.63
N ASN A 31 -1.79 -2.46 2.82
CA ASN A 31 -1.68 -1.03 2.52
C ASN A 31 -1.82 -0.18 3.78
N TYR A 32 -2.72 -0.53 4.71
CA TYR A 32 -2.84 0.16 6.00
C TYR A 32 -1.56 0.04 6.81
N GLN A 33 -0.97 -1.16 6.89
CA GLN A 33 0.25 -1.38 7.66
C GLN A 33 1.42 -0.55 7.12
N TRP A 34 1.64 -0.56 5.79
CA TRP A 34 2.68 0.28 5.19
C TRP A 34 2.39 1.77 5.35
N ASN A 35 1.14 2.19 5.17
CA ASN A 35 0.77 3.58 5.35
C ASN A 35 1.02 4.05 6.79
N TYR A 36 0.70 3.19 7.76
CA TYR A 36 0.89 3.48 9.18
C TYR A 36 2.38 3.58 9.52
N GLU A 37 3.17 2.56 9.18
CA GLU A 37 4.58 2.45 9.57
C GLU A 37 5.52 3.34 8.75
N VAL A 38 5.18 3.72 7.51
CA VAL A 38 6.11 4.41 6.60
C VAL A 38 5.51 5.69 6.03
N HIS A 39 4.43 5.59 5.25
CA HIS A 39 3.91 6.73 4.49
C HIS A 39 3.47 7.89 5.38
N SER A 40 2.83 7.58 6.51
CA SER A 40 2.34 8.60 7.43
C SER A 40 3.47 9.48 7.97
N HIS A 41 4.64 8.90 8.21
CA HIS A 41 5.82 9.63 8.65
C HIS A 41 6.41 10.52 7.55
N ILE A 42 6.43 10.06 6.29
CA ILE A 42 6.81 10.92 5.16
C ILE A 42 5.85 12.11 5.01
N LEU A 43 4.55 11.84 5.13
CA LEU A 43 3.52 12.88 5.06
C LEU A 43 3.66 13.89 6.21
N ASN A 44 3.89 13.41 7.43
CA ASN A 44 4.12 14.26 8.60
C ASN A 44 5.41 15.08 8.47
N ALA A 45 6.48 14.49 7.90
CA ALA A 45 7.72 15.19 7.61
C ALA A 45 7.50 16.33 6.61
N TYR A 46 6.68 16.12 5.58
CA TYR A 46 6.31 17.16 4.60
C TYR A 46 5.57 18.33 5.26
N TYR A 47 4.62 18.04 6.15
CA TYR A 47 3.85 19.05 6.86
C TYR A 47 4.53 19.56 8.15
N ALA A 48 5.75 19.13 8.44
CA ALA A 48 6.47 19.59 9.61
C ALA A 48 6.67 21.11 9.57
N ASN A 49 6.41 21.74 10.72
CA ASN A 49 6.59 23.18 10.91
C ASN A 49 8.03 23.55 11.36
N SER A 50 8.87 22.55 11.62
CA SER A 50 10.26 22.72 12.04
C SER A 50 11.16 21.64 11.44
N PRO A 51 12.44 21.94 11.18
CA PRO A 51 13.40 20.96 10.68
C PRO A 51 13.66 19.85 11.72
N GLU A 52 13.56 20.14 13.02
CA GLU A 52 13.67 19.13 14.08
C GLU A 52 12.57 18.07 13.97
N LEU A 53 11.31 18.52 13.80
CA LEU A 53 10.18 17.61 13.63
C LEU A 53 10.30 16.81 12.33
N MET A 54 10.74 17.45 11.24
CA MET A 54 10.98 16.75 9.98
C MET A 54 12.01 15.62 10.15
N ILE A 55 13.14 15.87 10.84
CA ILE A 55 14.13 14.82 11.13
C ILE A 55 13.51 13.71 11.99
N SER A 56 12.73 14.06 13.01
CA SER A 56 12.08 13.07 13.87
C SER A 56 11.18 12.13 13.07
N GLU A 57 10.33 12.67 12.20
CA GLU A 57 9.44 11.88 11.34
C GLU A 57 10.22 11.06 10.32
N LEU A 58 11.29 11.59 9.73
CA LEU A 58 12.14 10.85 8.81
C LEU A 58 12.85 9.67 9.48
N ASN A 59 13.32 9.83 10.72
CA ASN A 59 13.87 8.72 11.49
C ASN A 59 12.80 7.66 11.80
N SER A 60 11.57 8.08 12.16
CA SER A 60 10.45 7.16 12.36
C SER A 60 10.10 6.39 11.08
N CYS A 61 10.16 7.05 9.92
CA CYS A 61 10.00 6.40 8.62
C CYS A 61 11.07 5.30 8.41
N GLU A 62 12.34 5.59 8.69
CA GLU A 62 13.40 4.57 8.59
C GLU A 62 13.20 3.40 9.55
N GLU A 63 12.81 3.69 10.79
CA GLU A 63 12.50 2.66 11.78
C GLU A 63 11.30 1.81 11.33
N GLY A 64 10.25 2.43 10.81
CA GLY A 64 9.09 1.74 10.26
C GLY A 64 9.43 0.83 9.08
N MET A 65 10.28 1.28 8.16
CA MET A 65 10.80 0.43 7.07
C MET A 65 11.52 -0.81 7.62
N ARG A 66 12.31 -0.65 8.69
CA ARG A 66 12.99 -1.77 9.36
C ARG A 66 12.02 -2.68 10.11
N ASN A 67 11.00 -2.13 10.76
CA ASN A 67 9.95 -2.88 11.47
C ASN A 67 9.13 -3.74 10.50
N LEU A 68 8.93 -3.26 9.27
CA LEU A 68 8.32 -4.03 8.18
C LEU A 68 9.27 -5.08 7.57
N GLY A 69 10.51 -5.20 8.05
CA GLY A 69 11.50 -6.14 7.56
C GLY A 69 12.12 -5.75 6.22
N LEU A 70 12.03 -4.48 5.81
CA LEU A 70 12.57 -4.00 4.54
C LEU A 70 14.08 -3.81 4.63
N THR A 71 14.85 -4.89 4.45
CA THR A 71 16.31 -4.82 4.52
C THR A 71 16.90 -4.11 3.31
N ALA A 72 18.10 -3.55 3.45
CA ALA A 72 18.82 -2.82 2.39
C ALA A 72 19.08 -3.67 1.13
N GLU A 73 19.00 -4.99 1.21
CA GLU A 73 19.21 -5.91 0.08
C GLU A 73 17.94 -6.16 -0.73
N LEU A 74 16.77 -5.77 -0.24
CA LEU A 74 15.51 -5.98 -0.95
C LEU A 74 15.35 -5.00 -2.10
N TYR A 75 14.60 -5.44 -3.11
CA TYR A 75 14.30 -4.67 -4.31
C TYR A 75 12.80 -4.41 -4.39
N GLY A 76 12.44 -3.23 -4.91
CA GLY A 76 11.09 -2.89 -5.31
C GLY A 76 10.62 -3.58 -6.59
N ALA A 77 11.20 -4.73 -6.95
CA ALA A 77 10.82 -5.50 -8.13
C ALA A 77 10.88 -7.01 -7.86
N TRP A 78 9.88 -7.71 -8.38
CA TRP A 78 9.76 -9.16 -8.25
C TRP A 78 10.66 -9.90 -9.24
N LEU A 79 10.78 -9.39 -10.46
CA LEU A 79 11.46 -10.08 -11.55
C LEU A 79 12.98 -9.79 -11.52
N PRO A 80 13.86 -10.82 -11.60
CA PRO A 80 15.29 -10.63 -11.45
C PRO A 80 15.92 -9.63 -12.43
N TRP A 81 15.40 -9.51 -13.65
CA TRP A 81 15.92 -8.58 -14.65
C TRP A 81 15.50 -7.12 -14.44
N GLU A 82 14.52 -6.88 -13.55
CA GLU A 82 14.10 -5.53 -13.13
C GLU A 82 14.86 -5.07 -11.87
N GLN A 83 15.62 -5.94 -11.21
CA GLN A 83 16.35 -5.66 -9.97
C GLN A 83 17.59 -4.78 -10.21
N THR A 84 17.35 -3.52 -10.53
CA THR A 84 18.39 -2.52 -10.74
C THR A 84 18.72 -1.76 -9.44
N PRO A 85 19.93 -1.19 -9.29
CA PRO A 85 20.35 -0.52 -8.06
C PRO A 85 19.46 0.65 -7.62
N ASP A 86 18.80 1.34 -8.55
CA ASP A 86 17.93 2.50 -8.32
C ASP A 86 16.57 2.14 -7.70
N ILE A 87 16.21 0.86 -7.66
CA ILE A 87 14.99 0.37 -7.00
C ILE A 87 15.29 -0.53 -5.79
N ARG A 88 16.52 -0.47 -5.29
CA ARG A 88 16.94 -1.24 -4.12
C ARG A 88 16.73 -0.42 -2.85
N MET A 89 16.44 -1.10 -1.74
CA MET A 89 16.16 -0.45 -0.46
C MET A 89 17.36 0.33 0.10
N ASP A 90 18.61 -0.03 -0.23
CA ASP A 90 19.77 0.79 0.16
C ASP A 90 19.70 2.20 -0.46
N TYR A 91 19.27 2.33 -1.71
CA TYR A 91 18.98 3.62 -2.33
C TYR A 91 17.91 4.38 -1.54
N GLN A 92 16.83 3.70 -1.14
CA GLN A 92 15.74 4.28 -0.35
C GLN A 92 16.22 4.85 0.99
N TYR A 93 17.01 4.08 1.75
CA TYR A 93 17.61 4.54 3.01
C TYR A 93 18.56 5.72 2.76
N ASN A 94 19.47 5.61 1.78
CA ASN A 94 20.41 6.68 1.46
C ASN A 94 19.72 7.98 1.03
N HIS A 95 18.58 7.89 0.33
CA HIS A 95 17.77 9.05 -0.05
C HIS A 95 17.17 9.76 1.17
N ILE A 96 16.59 8.99 2.09
CA ILE A 96 16.05 9.53 3.36
C ILE A 96 17.17 10.15 4.21
N ASP A 97 18.29 9.46 4.36
CA ASP A 97 19.49 9.95 5.04
C ASP A 97 20.02 11.27 4.42
N ALA A 98 20.00 11.37 3.08
CA ALA A 98 20.39 12.60 2.40
C ALA A 98 19.45 13.77 2.73
N ILE A 99 18.14 13.52 2.81
CA ILE A 99 17.16 14.53 3.24
C ILE A 99 17.42 14.92 4.69
N ILE A 100 17.61 13.97 5.61
CA ILE A 100 17.94 14.22 7.02
C ILE A 100 19.18 15.11 7.13
N ASN A 101 20.23 14.81 6.39
CA ASN A 101 21.47 15.59 6.42
C ASN A 101 21.30 17.00 5.87
N ARG A 102 20.49 17.19 4.82
CA ARG A 102 20.11 18.52 4.34
C ARG A 102 19.31 19.30 5.38
N THR A 103 18.40 18.64 6.09
CA THR A 103 17.62 19.25 7.17
C THR A 103 18.51 19.66 8.35
N LYS A 104 19.51 18.86 8.71
CA LYS A 104 20.53 19.23 9.72
C LYS A 104 21.30 20.48 9.31
N ALA A 105 21.66 20.62 8.04
CA ALA A 105 22.34 21.81 7.54
C ALA A 105 21.47 23.09 7.67
N VAL A 106 20.14 22.98 7.53
CA VAL A 106 19.22 24.10 7.78
C VAL A 106 19.20 24.48 9.26
N ILE A 107 19.21 23.51 10.17
CA ILE A 107 19.30 23.76 11.63
C ILE A 107 20.61 24.49 11.95
N GLU A 108 21.73 24.00 11.42
CA GLU A 108 23.04 24.62 11.64
C GLU A 108 23.08 26.06 11.12
N TRP A 109 22.60 26.30 9.89
CA TRP A 109 22.49 27.64 9.32
C TRP A 109 21.63 28.55 10.19
N ARG A 110 20.45 28.08 10.65
CA ARG A 110 19.55 28.84 11.51
C ARG A 110 20.27 29.23 12.80
N ASN A 111 20.92 28.28 13.47
CA ASN A 111 21.64 28.54 14.71
C ASN A 111 22.78 29.56 14.50
N GLN A 112 23.61 29.38 13.47
CA GLN A 112 24.71 30.31 13.18
C GLN A 112 24.23 31.74 12.86
N THR A 113 23.08 31.87 12.20
CA THR A 113 22.55 33.16 11.73
C THR A 113 21.81 33.90 12.84
N TYR A 114 20.96 33.20 13.59
CA TYR A 114 20.13 33.80 14.64
C TYR A 114 20.94 34.10 15.92
N THR A 115 21.95 33.29 16.25
CA THR A 115 22.82 33.55 17.41
C THR A 115 23.79 34.72 17.19
N LYS A 116 24.14 35.05 15.94
CA LYS A 116 25.06 36.14 15.62
C LYS A 116 24.42 37.53 15.51
N ASN A 117 23.13 37.62 15.15
CA ASN A 117 22.54 38.89 14.71
C ASN A 117 21.54 39.55 15.68
N GLY A 118 21.25 38.98 16.86
CA GLY A 118 20.54 39.64 17.98
C GLY A 118 19.05 39.99 17.77
N THR A 119 18.62 40.16 16.52
CA THR A 119 17.24 40.37 16.07
C THR A 119 17.21 39.84 14.65
N ALA A 120 16.43 38.79 14.38
CA ALA A 120 16.34 38.25 13.03
C ALA A 120 15.47 39.17 12.16
N PRO A 121 16.02 39.88 11.15
CA PRO A 121 15.20 40.64 10.22
C PRO A 121 14.21 39.72 9.47
N GLU A 122 13.07 40.27 9.05
CA GLU A 122 12.01 39.54 8.32
C GLU A 122 12.55 38.74 7.12
N THR A 123 13.59 39.25 6.47
CA THR A 123 14.29 38.59 5.35
C THR A 123 14.90 37.24 5.71
N LEU A 124 15.22 36.98 6.98
CA LEU A 124 15.68 35.65 7.43
C LEU A 124 14.53 34.65 7.54
N GLY A 125 13.31 35.12 7.82
CA GLY A 125 12.10 34.30 7.80
C GLY A 125 11.81 33.78 6.40
N ASP A 126 11.91 34.65 5.39
CA ASP A 126 11.72 34.27 3.98
C ASP A 126 12.74 33.21 3.53
N VAL A 127 14.02 33.42 3.84
CA VAL A 127 15.08 32.46 3.50
C VAL A 127 14.89 31.13 4.24
N TYR A 128 14.43 31.16 5.49
CA TYR A 128 14.09 29.94 6.23
C TYR A 128 12.94 29.18 5.56
N ASN A 129 11.87 29.88 5.18
CA ASN A 129 10.72 29.28 4.50
C ASN A 129 11.13 28.67 3.15
N GLU A 130 11.93 29.37 2.35
CA GLU A 130 12.45 28.84 1.09
C GLU A 130 13.30 27.58 1.31
N LYS A 131 14.15 27.56 2.35
CA LYS A 131 14.90 26.35 2.71
C LYS A 131 13.99 25.19 3.10
N MET A 132 12.95 25.45 3.90
CA MET A 132 11.96 24.43 4.27
C MET A 132 11.17 23.92 3.06
N ASP A 133 10.81 24.80 2.13
CA ASP A 133 10.10 24.43 0.90
C ASP A 133 10.97 23.58 -0.03
N ASN A 134 12.27 23.89 -0.13
CA ASN A 134 13.22 23.04 -0.84
C ASN A 134 13.37 21.64 -0.18
N LEU A 135 13.38 21.56 1.15
CA LEU A 135 13.38 20.27 1.86
C LEU A 135 12.12 19.46 1.56
N ARG A 136 10.96 20.12 1.56
CA ARG A 136 9.67 19.51 1.17
C ARG A 136 9.68 19.05 -0.28
N GLY A 137 10.32 19.81 -1.17
CA GLY A 137 10.51 19.43 -2.57
C GLY A 137 11.19 18.07 -2.71
N PHE A 138 12.25 17.80 -1.95
CA PHE A 138 12.92 16.50 -1.98
C PHE A 138 12.05 15.34 -1.50
N LEU A 139 11.04 15.58 -0.66
CA LEU A 139 10.11 14.54 -0.20
C LEU A 139 9.12 14.10 -1.28
N VAL A 140 8.89 14.95 -2.30
CA VAL A 140 7.86 14.75 -3.33
C VAL A 140 8.40 14.79 -4.77
N GLU A 141 9.72 14.82 -4.94
CA GLU A 141 10.39 14.87 -6.25
C GLU A 141 10.07 13.57 -7.02
N ASP A 142 9.31 13.71 -8.11
CA ASP A 142 8.77 12.60 -8.93
C ASP A 142 7.86 11.60 -8.18
N GLY A 143 7.28 12.04 -7.06
CA GLY A 143 6.40 11.25 -6.21
C GLY A 143 6.88 11.23 -4.75
N TRP A 144 6.14 10.54 -3.89
CA TRP A 144 6.51 10.44 -2.48
C TRP A 144 7.80 9.66 -2.31
N SER A 145 8.69 10.19 -1.47
CA SER A 145 10.02 9.64 -1.18
C SER A 145 10.06 8.24 -0.58
N ASP A 146 8.94 7.55 -0.45
CA ASP A 146 8.81 6.18 0.03
C ASP A 146 8.52 5.17 -1.10
N TRP A 147 8.63 5.58 -2.36
CA TRP A 147 8.20 4.79 -3.52
C TRP A 147 8.88 3.42 -3.63
N ILE A 148 10.17 3.30 -3.27
CA ILE A 148 10.88 2.01 -3.29
C ILE A 148 10.39 1.15 -2.13
N SER A 149 10.24 1.73 -0.94
CA SER A 149 9.75 1.01 0.24
C SER A 149 8.37 0.40 0.01
N TYR A 150 7.47 1.14 -0.66
CA TYR A 150 6.13 0.66 -1.03
C TYR A 150 6.24 -0.58 -1.90
N ARG A 151 7.04 -0.50 -2.95
CA ARG A 151 7.22 -1.60 -3.90
C ARG A 151 7.91 -2.79 -3.27
N ALA A 152 8.93 -2.58 -2.44
CA ALA A 152 9.64 -3.64 -1.74
C ALA A 152 8.70 -4.35 -0.74
N PHE A 153 7.89 -3.57 -0.01
CA PHE A 153 6.87 -4.12 0.90
C PHE A 153 5.80 -4.90 0.14
N PHE A 154 5.36 -4.43 -1.02
CA PHE A 154 4.46 -5.18 -1.89
C PHE A 154 5.08 -6.52 -2.30
N VAL A 155 6.27 -6.49 -2.92
CA VAL A 155 6.94 -7.67 -3.48
C VAL A 155 7.28 -8.71 -2.41
N HIS A 156 7.80 -8.28 -1.25
CA HIS A 156 8.32 -9.18 -0.22
C HIS A 156 7.36 -9.43 0.95
N GLY A 157 6.49 -8.47 1.26
CA GLY A 157 5.58 -8.56 2.40
C GLY A 157 4.30 -9.32 2.08
N TYR A 158 3.70 -9.14 0.90
CA TYR A 158 2.38 -9.72 0.64
C TYR A 158 2.03 -10.06 -0.82
N LEU A 159 2.95 -9.94 -1.79
CA LEU A 159 2.73 -10.40 -3.17
C LEU A 159 2.27 -11.86 -3.22
N TRP A 160 2.88 -12.74 -2.41
CA TRP A 160 2.46 -14.13 -2.34
C TRP A 160 1.05 -14.31 -1.76
N LEU A 161 0.66 -13.47 -0.80
CA LEU A 161 -0.71 -13.47 -0.28
C LEU A 161 -1.71 -13.04 -1.36
N VAL A 162 -1.35 -12.07 -2.21
CA VAL A 162 -2.16 -11.67 -3.36
C VAL A 162 -2.31 -12.84 -4.33
N ILE A 163 -1.19 -13.44 -4.78
CA ILE A 163 -1.20 -14.56 -5.73
C ILE A 163 -1.98 -15.76 -5.18
N TRP A 164 -1.74 -16.15 -3.93
CA TRP A 164 -2.41 -17.30 -3.32
C TRP A 164 -3.91 -17.07 -3.21
N ASN A 165 -4.32 -15.88 -2.79
CA ASN A 165 -5.72 -15.52 -2.66
C ASN A 165 -6.40 -15.46 -4.04
N ASP A 166 -5.73 -14.97 -5.08
CA ASP A 166 -6.25 -15.04 -6.45
C ASP A 166 -6.49 -16.49 -6.87
N ILE A 167 -5.52 -17.39 -6.65
CA ILE A 167 -5.66 -18.82 -6.95
C ILE A 167 -6.86 -19.43 -6.20
N VAL A 168 -6.99 -19.15 -4.90
CA VAL A 168 -8.10 -19.64 -4.07
C VAL A 168 -9.44 -19.08 -4.58
N SER A 169 -9.49 -17.79 -4.93
CA SER A 169 -10.67 -17.11 -5.47
C SER A 169 -11.13 -17.76 -6.77
N TRP A 170 -10.21 -18.05 -7.70
CA TRP A 170 -10.53 -18.80 -8.93
C TRP A 170 -11.10 -20.19 -8.63
N GLY A 171 -10.56 -20.89 -7.63
CA GLY A 171 -11.11 -22.17 -7.16
C GLY A 171 -12.53 -22.04 -6.62
N VAL A 172 -12.80 -21.03 -5.79
CA VAL A 172 -14.14 -20.73 -5.25
C VAL A 172 -15.11 -20.37 -6.37
N TYR A 173 -14.69 -19.56 -7.34
CA TYR A 173 -15.51 -19.21 -8.50
C TYR A 173 -15.87 -20.42 -9.35
N LEU A 174 -14.90 -21.32 -9.58
CA LEU A 174 -15.14 -22.57 -10.30
C LEU A 174 -16.18 -23.45 -9.57
N VAL A 175 -16.04 -23.63 -8.26
CA VAL A 175 -16.98 -24.42 -7.45
C VAL A 175 -18.37 -23.78 -7.44
N GLY A 176 -18.46 -22.47 -7.20
CA GLY A 176 -19.73 -21.73 -7.23
C GLY A 176 -20.43 -21.83 -8.58
N PHE A 177 -19.67 -21.74 -9.68
CA PHE A 177 -20.17 -21.91 -11.04
C PHE A 177 -20.72 -23.34 -11.27
N ILE A 178 -20.00 -24.37 -10.83
CA ILE A 178 -20.48 -25.77 -10.91
C ILE A 178 -21.80 -25.95 -10.12
N ILE A 179 -21.90 -25.38 -8.92
CA ILE A 179 -23.13 -25.44 -8.10
C ILE A 179 -24.29 -24.75 -8.81
N LEU A 180 -24.06 -23.58 -9.43
CA LEU A 180 -25.06 -22.89 -10.25
C LEU A 180 -25.52 -23.75 -11.43
N LEU A 181 -24.60 -24.39 -12.15
CA LEU A 181 -24.93 -25.30 -13.26
C LEU A 181 -25.79 -26.48 -12.79
N VAL A 182 -25.43 -27.11 -11.67
CA VAL A 182 -26.22 -28.20 -11.07
C VAL A 182 -27.62 -27.71 -10.68
N GLY A 183 -27.72 -26.50 -10.11
CA GLY A 183 -29.00 -25.84 -9.79
C GLY A 183 -29.87 -25.62 -11.02
N LEU A 184 -29.31 -25.09 -12.11
CA LEU A 184 -29.98 -24.84 -13.39
C LEU A 184 -30.47 -26.15 -14.04
N VAL A 185 -29.63 -27.19 -14.08
CA VAL A 185 -30.01 -28.52 -14.60
C VAL A 185 -31.14 -29.13 -13.77
N SER A 186 -31.09 -28.98 -12.44
CA SER A 186 -32.11 -29.48 -11.52
C SER A 186 -33.45 -28.75 -11.68
N LEU A 187 -33.43 -27.44 -11.94
CA LEU A 187 -34.62 -26.66 -12.28
C LEU A 187 -35.21 -27.11 -13.61
N LYS A 188 -34.40 -27.27 -14.66
CA LYS A 188 -34.84 -27.74 -15.99
C LYS A 188 -35.54 -29.10 -15.91
N LYS A 189 -34.95 -30.07 -15.20
CA LYS A 189 -35.55 -31.41 -14.97
C LYS A 189 -36.89 -31.34 -14.24
N GLY A 190 -37.01 -30.44 -13.25
CA GLY A 190 -38.26 -30.20 -12.53
C GLY A 190 -39.39 -29.64 -13.40
N PHE A 191 -39.07 -28.85 -14.42
CA PHE A 191 -40.07 -28.33 -15.38
C PHE A 191 -40.45 -29.37 -16.46
N SER A 192 -39.51 -30.18 -16.94
CA SER A 192 -39.83 -31.25 -17.93
C SER A 192 -40.70 -32.36 -17.36
N GLY A 193 -40.57 -32.69 -16.06
CA GLY A 193 -41.41 -33.69 -15.40
C GLY A 193 -42.87 -33.24 -15.20
N PHE A 194 -43.10 -31.92 -15.07
CA PHE A 194 -44.46 -31.35 -15.00
C PHE A 194 -45.19 -31.40 -16.34
N ARG A 195 -44.47 -31.22 -17.46
CA ARG A 195 -45.05 -31.29 -18.81
C ARG A 195 -45.53 -32.69 -19.21
N LYS A 196 -44.88 -33.75 -18.73
CA LYS A 196 -45.25 -35.15 -19.05
C LYS A 196 -46.46 -35.69 -18.27
N LYS A 197 -46.92 -34.99 -17.23
CA LYS A 197 -48.11 -35.40 -16.43
C LYS A 197 -49.42 -34.79 -16.92
N GLY A 198 -49.41 -34.02 -18.02
CA GLY A 198 -50.57 -33.31 -18.56
C GLY A 198 -51.06 -33.81 -19.91
N SER A 199 -50.70 -35.02 -20.32
CA SER A 199 -51.22 -35.64 -21.54
C SER A 199 -52.24 -36.71 -21.15
N PRO A 200 -53.55 -36.50 -21.37
CA PRO A 200 -54.52 -37.59 -21.38
C PRO A 200 -54.23 -38.59 -22.50
#